data_AF-A0AAD8S5K1-F1
#
_entry.id   AF-A0AAD8S5K1-F1
#
_cell.length_a   1.000
_cell.length_b   1.000
_cell.length_c   1.000
_cell.angle_alpha   90.00
_cell.angle_beta   90.00
_cell.angle_gamma   90.00
#
_symmetry.space_group_name_H-M   'P 1'
#
loop_
_entity.id
_entity.type
_entity.pdbx_description
1 polymer ?
#
loop_
_entity_poly.entity_id
_entity_poly.type
_entity_poly.pdbx_seq_one_letter_code
_entity_poly.pdbx_strand_id
1 'polypeptide(L)'
;MEGADSRALVRTGAPSAPQQGLHVAKGARLLHVPSASDSSLGSAGTMEQAWLRADSYEVTSREGNPGQASVEMFFSSLQANLKARAAEAAANVAKVEEASKAVAERRTDLYNRAVTHYHKAKLDRADLARELEAVKAEAAKVPRLEADLRAARARCAESEEAGRSAAAKLKVAELELTRLRRLRRPPHELASLGRREGEGGGSEAARWRGSGLRLEEVTTKTTELSATAKRWVDEIGALDRGLSAAFPETQDAALAAVGVARETRRRATGEGSSEYFTMEDYMASMAARVEPITKLGWELRKAAEELVPMLWPAEAVPQDISNLISLMERAPDRFLDWKESATRAGADMALSFVLSWYNEVDLGQLEYRRAGVEDKLPAEHKAARLARASAIADFVDKGLFVADPNPQSDEEYEMEDEEAEDAPEDDPAAGSADAPPAGPSPA
;
A
#
# COMPACT_ATOMS: atom_id res chain seq x y z
N MET A 1 8.68 -60.89 3.23
CA MET A 1 7.22 -60.73 3.13
C MET A 1 6.81 -59.76 4.21
N GLU A 2 6.26 -58.57 4.01
CA GLU A 2 5.92 -57.76 2.85
C GLU A 2 5.34 -56.47 3.45
N GLY A 3 5.60 -55.32 2.84
CA GLY A 3 4.81 -54.11 3.04
C GLY A 3 5.51 -52.98 3.80
N ALA A 4 5.41 -51.72 3.40
CA ALA A 4 4.91 -51.14 2.15
C ALA A 4 5.40 -49.68 2.16
N ASP A 5 6.24 -49.32 1.21
CA ASP A 5 6.63 -47.94 0.93
C ASP A 5 5.47 -47.22 0.23
N SER A 6 4.95 -46.16 0.85
CA SER A 6 3.91 -45.30 0.26
C SER A 6 4.49 -43.92 -0.03
N ARG A 7 5.17 -43.80 -1.18
CA ARG A 7 5.50 -42.50 -1.81
C ARG A 7 4.28 -41.98 -2.55
N ALA A 8 3.59 -41.00 -1.97
CA ALA A 8 2.55 -40.24 -2.66
C ALA A 8 3.21 -39.15 -3.54
N LEU A 9 3.21 -39.38 -4.85
CA LEU A 9 3.48 -38.38 -5.89
C LEU A 9 2.22 -37.53 -6.07
N VAL A 10 2.20 -36.33 -5.49
CA VAL A 10 1.17 -35.33 -5.77
C VAL A 10 1.58 -34.55 -7.01
N ARG A 11 0.95 -34.87 -8.14
CA ARG A 11 0.95 -34.03 -9.36
C ARG A 11 -0.14 -32.97 -9.19
N THR A 12 0.24 -31.72 -8.98
CA THR A 12 -0.66 -30.57 -9.13
C THR A 12 -0.68 -30.16 -10.60
N GLY A 13 -1.83 -30.34 -11.25
CA GLY A 13 -2.08 -29.79 -12.59
C GLY A 13 -2.43 -28.31 -12.47
N ALA A 14 -1.58 -27.45 -13.05
CA ALA A 14 -1.88 -26.04 -13.24
C ALA A 14 -2.79 -25.85 -14.48
N PRO A 15 -3.73 -24.89 -14.47
CA PRO A 15 -4.50 -24.52 -15.66
C PRO A 15 -3.61 -23.81 -16.68
N SER A 16 -3.65 -24.28 -17.93
CA SER A 16 -2.93 -23.72 -19.07
C SER A 16 -3.48 -22.33 -19.44
N ALA A 17 -2.62 -21.31 -19.37
CA ALA A 17 -2.87 -20.01 -19.98
C ALA A 17 -2.76 -20.13 -21.52
N PRO A 18 -3.53 -19.35 -22.30
CA PRO A 18 -3.46 -19.37 -23.76
C PRO A 18 -2.11 -18.84 -24.24
N GLN A 19 -1.33 -19.70 -24.89
CA GLN A 19 -0.15 -19.31 -25.65
C GLN A 19 -0.60 -18.47 -26.85
N GLN A 20 -0.36 -17.15 -26.80
CA GLN A 20 -0.33 -16.32 -27.99
C GLN A 20 0.96 -16.62 -28.76
N GLY A 21 0.92 -17.71 -29.54
CA GLY A 21 1.95 -18.03 -30.51
C GLY A 21 1.85 -17.06 -31.68
N LEU A 22 2.94 -16.33 -31.95
CA LEU A 22 3.14 -15.65 -33.22
C LEU A 22 3.14 -16.74 -34.32
N HIS A 23 2.08 -16.78 -35.12
CA HIS A 23 2.02 -17.63 -36.31
C HIS A 23 2.97 -17.06 -37.36
N VAL A 24 4.21 -17.58 -37.40
CA VAL A 24 5.07 -17.45 -38.57
C VAL A 24 4.58 -18.45 -39.61
N ALA A 25 4.18 -17.93 -40.77
CA ALA A 25 3.67 -18.72 -41.87
C ALA A 25 4.67 -19.81 -42.31
N LYS A 26 4.15 -21.03 -42.45
CA LYS A 26 4.87 -22.25 -42.82
C LYS A 26 5.16 -22.21 -44.33
N GLY A 27 6.31 -21.66 -44.71
CA GLY A 27 6.67 -21.54 -46.13
C GLY A 27 8.14 -21.24 -46.48
N ALA A 28 9.04 -21.04 -45.51
CA ALA A 28 10.44 -20.77 -45.82
C ALA A 28 11.22 -22.08 -46.10
N ARG A 29 11.33 -22.45 -47.37
CA ARG A 29 12.30 -23.46 -47.82
C ARG A 29 13.71 -22.86 -47.67
N LEU A 30 14.53 -23.47 -46.83
CA LEU A 30 15.98 -23.24 -46.78
C LEU A 30 16.57 -23.59 -48.15
N LEU A 31 16.93 -22.58 -48.94
CA LEU A 31 17.73 -22.78 -50.13
C LEU A 31 19.15 -23.16 -49.70
N HIS A 32 19.51 -24.39 -50.07
CA HIS A 32 20.86 -24.91 -49.99
C HIS A 32 21.78 -24.04 -50.84
N VAL A 33 22.70 -23.30 -50.20
CA VAL A 33 23.77 -22.57 -50.89
C VAL A 33 24.90 -23.57 -51.15
N PRO A 34 25.25 -23.89 -52.40
CA PRO A 34 26.42 -24.72 -52.67
C PRO A 34 27.67 -23.88 -52.46
N SER A 35 28.60 -24.42 -51.66
CA SER A 35 29.96 -23.90 -51.53
C SER A 35 30.67 -24.05 -52.88
N ALA A 36 30.84 -22.95 -53.60
CA ALA A 36 31.66 -22.88 -54.80
C ALA A 36 32.84 -21.94 -54.53
N SER A 37 33.94 -22.53 -54.07
CA SER A 37 35.28 -22.08 -54.43
C SER A 37 35.44 -22.23 -55.94
N ASP A 38 36.03 -21.21 -56.55
CA ASP A 38 36.38 -21.09 -57.97
C ASP A 38 35.24 -20.67 -58.92
N SER A 39 35.17 -19.37 -59.24
CA SER A 39 35.12 -18.85 -60.63
C SER A 39 34.85 -17.35 -60.71
N SER A 40 35.82 -16.64 -61.28
CA SER A 40 35.68 -15.57 -62.27
C SER A 40 34.53 -14.56 -62.14
N LEU A 41 34.91 -13.32 -61.81
CA LEU A 41 34.17 -12.07 -62.06
C LEU A 41 33.35 -12.12 -63.37
N GLY A 42 32.04 -12.31 -63.24
CA GLY A 42 31.10 -12.37 -64.34
C GLY A 42 29.90 -11.46 -64.11
N SER A 43 29.89 -10.34 -64.82
CA SER A 43 28.75 -9.49 -65.21
C SER A 43 27.76 -9.04 -64.13
N ALA A 44 27.89 -7.77 -63.72
CA ALA A 44 26.94 -7.04 -62.87
C ALA A 44 25.50 -6.94 -63.44
N GLY A 45 25.26 -7.32 -64.70
CA GLY A 45 23.97 -7.14 -65.37
C GLY A 45 22.87 -8.15 -65.00
N THR A 46 23.19 -9.30 -64.40
CA THR A 46 22.18 -10.34 -64.09
C THR A 46 21.59 -10.25 -62.69
N MET A 47 22.23 -9.51 -61.78
CA MET A 47 21.75 -9.35 -60.40
C MET A 47 20.71 -8.23 -60.28
N GLU A 48 20.81 -7.21 -61.13
CA GLU A 48 19.92 -6.05 -61.16
C GLU A 48 18.46 -6.40 -61.56
N GLN A 49 18.29 -7.38 -62.46
CA GLN A 49 16.96 -7.83 -62.89
C GLN A 49 16.23 -8.72 -61.85
N ALA A 50 16.95 -9.30 -60.89
CA ALA A 50 16.35 -10.07 -59.80
C ALA A 50 15.82 -9.16 -58.67
N TRP A 51 16.38 -7.96 -58.51
CA TRP A 51 16.01 -6.98 -57.48
C TRP A 51 14.74 -6.20 -57.83
N LEU A 52 14.48 -5.93 -59.11
CA LEU A 52 13.29 -5.18 -59.56
C LEU A 52 11.95 -5.90 -59.37
N ARG A 53 11.92 -7.13 -58.82
CA ARG A 53 10.69 -7.92 -58.67
C ARG A 53 10.24 -8.18 -57.22
N ALA A 54 10.95 -7.67 -56.21
CA ALA A 54 10.70 -8.06 -54.81
C ALA A 54 10.03 -6.99 -53.92
N ASP A 55 9.79 -5.77 -54.42
CA ASP A 55 9.33 -4.65 -53.59
C ASP A 55 7.86 -4.28 -53.81
N SER A 56 6.98 -4.78 -52.94
CA SER A 56 5.72 -4.10 -52.60
C SER A 56 5.11 -4.69 -51.30
N TYR A 57 5.25 -4.00 -50.17
CA TYR A 57 4.33 -4.16 -49.03
C TYR A 57 4.04 -2.79 -48.40
N GLU A 58 2.86 -2.27 -48.71
CA GLU A 58 2.24 -1.13 -48.03
C GLU A 58 1.68 -1.60 -46.68
N VAL A 59 2.00 -0.90 -45.59
CA VAL A 59 1.36 -1.13 -44.29
C VAL A 59 0.03 -0.40 -44.28
N THR A 60 -1.05 -1.15 -44.49
CA THR A 60 -2.42 -0.65 -44.39
C THR A 60 -2.92 -0.72 -42.96
N SER A 61 -3.61 0.33 -42.51
CA SER A 61 -4.43 0.31 -41.30
C SER A 61 -5.42 -0.87 -41.36
N ARG A 62 -5.83 -1.39 -40.19
CA ARG A 62 -6.82 -2.48 -40.05
C ARG A 62 -8.15 -2.20 -40.77
N GLU A 63 -8.43 -0.95 -41.10
CA GLU A 63 -9.65 -0.50 -41.79
C GLU A 63 -9.42 -0.13 -43.27
N GLY A 64 -8.22 -0.32 -43.81
CA GLY A 64 -7.92 -0.14 -45.24
C GLY A 64 -7.90 1.30 -45.74
N ASN A 65 -8.08 2.30 -44.87
CA ASN A 65 -8.01 3.71 -45.24
C ASN A 65 -6.55 4.21 -45.14
N PRO A 66 -5.99 4.81 -46.21
CA PRO A 66 -4.69 5.48 -46.17
C PRO A 66 -4.83 6.82 -45.44
N GLY A 67 -4.72 6.79 -44.11
CA GLY A 67 -4.58 8.00 -43.31
C GLY A 67 -3.10 8.23 -42.99
N GLN A 68 -2.53 9.32 -43.51
CA GLN A 68 -1.26 9.85 -43.00
C GLN A 68 -1.50 10.45 -41.61
N ALA A 69 -1.57 9.62 -40.58
CA ALA A 69 -1.31 10.11 -39.24
C ALA A 69 0.19 10.35 -39.14
N SER A 70 0.62 11.61 -39.14
CA SER A 70 2.00 11.97 -38.84
C SER A 70 2.38 11.33 -37.51
N VAL A 71 3.56 10.69 -37.47
CA VAL A 71 4.16 10.13 -36.25
C VAL A 71 4.20 11.17 -35.13
N GLU A 72 4.28 12.45 -35.48
CA GLU A 72 4.25 13.60 -34.59
C GLU A 72 2.92 13.73 -33.81
N MET A 73 1.77 13.52 -34.46
CA MET A 73 0.45 13.56 -33.80
C MET A 73 0.29 12.46 -32.74
N PHE A 74 0.92 11.30 -32.96
CA PHE A 74 0.92 10.22 -31.99
C PHE A 74 1.75 10.59 -30.75
N PHE A 75 2.92 11.21 -30.94
CA PHE A 75 3.78 11.60 -29.83
C PHE A 75 3.20 12.75 -29.00
N SER A 76 2.59 13.77 -29.62
CA SER A 76 1.94 14.86 -28.88
C SER A 76 0.75 14.35 -28.05
N SER A 77 -0.07 13.45 -28.60
CA SER A 77 -1.16 12.81 -27.86
C SER A 77 -0.65 11.95 -26.68
N LEU A 78 0.44 11.23 -26.89
CA LEU A 78 1.08 10.43 -25.86
C LEU A 78 1.64 11.31 -24.73
N GLN A 79 2.34 12.39 -25.07
CA GLN A 79 2.91 13.32 -24.11
C GLN A 79 1.83 14.01 -23.26
N ALA A 80 0.75 14.48 -23.89
CA ALA A 80 -0.39 15.06 -23.17
C ALA A 80 -1.04 14.06 -22.20
N ASN A 81 -1.17 12.78 -22.62
CA ASN A 81 -1.69 11.72 -21.75
C ASN A 81 -0.76 11.44 -20.57
N LEU A 82 0.56 11.42 -20.81
CA LEU A 82 1.55 11.25 -19.74
C LEU A 82 1.53 12.42 -18.75
N LYS A 83 1.48 13.68 -19.22
CA LYS A 83 1.35 14.86 -18.36
C LYS A 83 0.08 14.80 -17.51
N ALA A 84 -1.07 14.45 -18.10
CA ALA A 84 -2.33 14.30 -17.38
C ALA A 84 -2.26 13.21 -16.30
N ARG A 85 -1.64 12.06 -16.62
CA ARG A 85 -1.44 10.97 -15.66
C ARG A 85 -0.46 11.33 -14.54
N ALA A 86 0.60 12.09 -14.84
CA ALA A 86 1.53 12.58 -13.83
C ALA A 86 0.85 13.55 -12.85
N ALA A 87 0.00 14.46 -13.36
CA ALA A 87 -0.78 15.37 -12.52
C ALA A 87 -1.79 14.61 -11.64
N GLU A 88 -2.47 13.59 -12.18
CA GLU A 88 -3.37 12.72 -11.42
C GLU A 88 -2.62 11.94 -10.34
N ALA A 89 -1.44 11.39 -10.66
CA ALA A 89 -0.60 10.69 -9.71
C ALA A 89 -0.14 11.61 -8.57
N ALA A 90 0.31 12.83 -8.87
CA ALA A 90 0.70 13.83 -7.87
C ALA A 90 -0.48 14.19 -6.93
N ALA A 91 -1.68 14.37 -7.49
CA ALA A 91 -2.88 14.62 -6.69
C ALA A 91 -3.24 13.42 -5.78
N ASN A 92 -3.01 12.20 -6.24
CA ASN A 92 -3.24 11.00 -5.44
C ASN A 92 -2.19 10.83 -4.34
N VAL A 93 -0.92 11.16 -4.59
CA VAL A 93 0.14 11.16 -3.56
C VAL A 93 -0.20 12.15 -2.45
N ALA A 94 -0.62 13.38 -2.79
CA ALA A 94 -1.03 14.38 -1.79
C ALA A 94 -2.19 13.89 -0.90
N LYS A 95 -3.19 13.20 -1.48
CA LYS A 95 -4.29 12.59 -0.72
C LYS A 95 -3.80 11.47 0.20
N VAL A 96 -2.83 10.67 -0.23
CA VAL A 96 -2.24 9.60 0.58
C VAL A 96 -1.43 10.18 1.75
N GLU A 97 -0.68 11.27 1.54
CA GLU A 97 0.03 11.96 2.62
C GLU A 97 -0.91 12.55 3.65
N GLU A 98 -2.00 13.21 3.22
CA GLU A 98 -3.04 13.73 4.12
C GLU A 98 -3.71 12.61 4.91
N ALA A 99 -4.06 11.50 4.25
CA ALA A 99 -4.62 10.33 4.91
C ALA A 99 -3.63 9.70 5.93
N SER A 100 -2.34 9.62 5.57
CA SER A 100 -1.28 9.11 6.45
C SER A 100 -1.14 9.97 7.71
N LYS A 101 -1.15 11.31 7.54
CA LYS A 101 -1.13 12.26 8.66
C LYS A 101 -2.35 12.10 9.56
N ALA A 102 -3.55 12.00 8.98
CA ALA A 102 -4.79 11.77 9.75
C ALA A 102 -4.77 10.44 10.52
N VAL A 103 -4.20 9.38 9.93
CA VAL A 103 -4.02 8.08 10.61
C VAL A 103 -3.01 8.20 11.76
N ALA A 104 -1.91 8.93 11.57
CA ALA A 104 -0.91 9.15 12.62
C ALA A 104 -1.50 9.92 13.82
N GLU A 105 -2.26 10.98 13.56
CA GLU A 105 -2.98 11.77 14.59
C GLU A 105 -4.00 10.89 15.33
N ARG A 106 -4.79 10.12 14.60
CA ARG A 106 -5.78 9.20 15.20
C ARG A 106 -5.12 8.11 16.03
N ARG A 107 -3.96 7.60 15.62
CA ARG A 107 -3.17 6.63 16.40
C ARG A 107 -2.67 7.24 17.70
N THR A 108 -2.16 8.47 17.68
CA THR A 108 -1.73 9.16 18.90
C THR A 108 -2.89 9.42 19.85
N ASP A 109 -4.07 9.80 19.33
CA ASP A 109 -5.27 9.99 20.14
C ASP A 109 -5.75 8.68 20.78
N LEU A 110 -5.76 7.59 20.02
CA LEU A 110 -6.13 6.27 20.52
C LEU A 110 -5.17 5.79 21.61
N TYR A 111 -3.86 5.99 21.42
CA TYR A 111 -2.86 5.67 22.43
C TYR A 111 -3.08 6.46 23.72
N ASN A 112 -3.29 7.78 23.62
CA ASN A 112 -3.54 8.64 24.78
C ASN A 112 -4.83 8.26 25.52
N ARG A 113 -5.90 7.90 24.79
CA ARG A 113 -7.14 7.38 25.39
C ARG A 113 -6.91 6.03 26.07
N ALA A 114 -6.18 5.11 25.46
CA ALA A 114 -5.88 3.81 26.06
C ALA A 114 -5.07 3.96 27.37
N VAL A 115 -4.07 4.85 27.38
CA VAL A 115 -3.26 5.14 28.57
C VAL A 115 -4.10 5.74 29.69
N THR A 116 -4.98 6.70 29.40
CA THR A 116 -5.88 7.28 30.41
C THR A 116 -6.87 6.26 30.97
N HIS A 117 -7.44 5.40 30.13
CA HIS A 117 -8.29 4.28 30.57
C HIS A 117 -7.52 3.27 31.43
N TYR A 118 -6.28 2.93 31.07
CA TYR A 118 -5.44 2.04 31.86
C TYR A 118 -5.14 2.62 33.25
N HIS A 119 -4.79 3.90 33.35
CA HIS A 119 -4.55 4.56 34.63
C HIS A 119 -5.82 4.60 35.50
N LYS A 120 -6.98 4.88 34.90
CA LYS A 120 -8.26 4.84 35.60
C LYS A 120 -8.57 3.43 36.14
N ALA A 121 -8.44 2.41 35.31
CA ALA A 121 -8.66 1.02 35.73
C ALA A 121 -7.68 0.57 36.82
N LYS A 122 -6.44 1.06 36.79
CA LYS A 122 -5.44 0.81 37.83
C LYS A 122 -5.83 1.45 39.17
N LEU A 123 -6.39 2.65 39.16
CA LEU A 123 -6.93 3.31 40.36
C LEU A 123 -8.16 2.58 40.89
N ASP A 124 -9.13 2.26 40.01
CA ASP A 124 -10.34 1.52 40.39
C ASP A 124 -10.00 0.14 41.02
N ARG A 125 -8.97 -0.54 40.48
CA ARG A 125 -8.48 -1.80 41.07
C ARG A 125 -7.86 -1.62 42.46
N ALA A 126 -7.15 -0.52 42.69
CA ALA A 126 -6.59 -0.20 43.99
C ALA A 126 -7.69 0.15 45.02
N ASP A 127 -8.74 0.85 44.59
CA ASP A 127 -9.93 1.12 45.41
C ASP A 127 -10.67 -0.18 45.78
N LEU A 128 -10.93 -1.05 44.80
CA LEU A 128 -11.55 -2.36 45.04
C LEU A 128 -10.72 -3.24 45.97
N ALA A 129 -9.39 -3.21 45.86
CA ALA A 129 -8.51 -3.93 46.77
C ALA A 129 -8.63 -3.41 48.22
N ARG A 130 -8.75 -2.09 48.42
CA ARG A 130 -8.99 -1.49 49.73
C ARG A 130 -10.37 -1.87 50.30
N GLU A 131 -11.42 -1.83 49.48
CA GLU A 131 -12.76 -2.28 49.90
C GLU A 131 -12.76 -3.76 50.28
N LEU A 132 -12.06 -4.61 49.53
CA LEU A 132 -11.97 -6.04 49.80
C LEU A 132 -11.22 -6.34 51.11
N GLU A 133 -10.13 -5.62 51.41
CA GLU A 133 -9.45 -5.74 52.70
C GLU A 133 -10.30 -5.21 53.87
N ALA A 134 -11.09 -4.15 53.66
CA ALA A 134 -12.04 -3.68 54.66
C ALA A 134 -13.15 -4.73 54.94
N VAL A 135 -13.68 -5.37 53.89
CA VAL A 135 -14.67 -6.46 54.04
C VAL A 135 -14.07 -7.66 54.77
N LYS A 136 -12.82 -8.05 54.45
CA LYS A 136 -12.11 -9.10 55.19
C LYS A 136 -11.93 -8.75 56.67
N ALA A 137 -11.59 -7.50 56.98
CA ALA A 137 -11.43 -7.03 58.37
C ALA A 137 -12.77 -7.08 59.14
N GLU A 138 -13.89 -6.70 58.51
CA GLU A 138 -15.22 -6.85 59.12
C GLU A 138 -15.61 -8.33 59.28
N ALA A 139 -15.34 -9.17 58.28
CA ALA A 139 -15.60 -10.61 58.35
C ALA A 139 -14.82 -11.29 59.50
N ALA A 140 -13.60 -10.81 59.80
CA ALA A 140 -12.80 -11.28 60.93
C ALA A 140 -13.42 -10.97 62.30
N LYS A 141 -14.41 -10.06 62.40
CA LYS A 141 -15.16 -9.79 63.65
C LYS A 141 -16.28 -10.80 63.91
N VAL A 142 -16.76 -11.49 62.88
CA VAL A 142 -17.87 -12.47 62.98
C VAL A 142 -17.58 -13.58 64.02
N PRO A 143 -16.39 -14.22 64.05
CA PRO A 143 -16.12 -15.27 65.04
C PRO A 143 -16.13 -14.76 66.48
N ARG A 144 -15.68 -13.52 66.71
CA ARG A 144 -15.72 -12.88 68.04
C ARG A 144 -17.17 -12.63 68.47
N LEU A 145 -17.98 -12.05 67.59
CA LEU A 145 -19.41 -11.84 67.86
C LEU A 145 -20.17 -13.15 68.07
N GLU A 146 -19.84 -14.21 67.33
CA GLU A 146 -20.40 -15.55 67.55
C GLU A 146 -20.00 -16.13 68.91
N ALA A 147 -18.76 -15.91 69.37
CA ALA A 147 -18.31 -16.32 70.69
C ALA A 147 -19.03 -15.53 71.80
N ASP A 148 -19.15 -14.21 71.65
CA ASP A 148 -19.86 -13.34 72.60
C ASP A 148 -21.35 -13.72 72.69
N LEU A 149 -21.99 -14.03 71.55
CA LEU A 149 -23.37 -14.49 71.51
C LEU A 149 -23.54 -15.83 72.24
N ARG A 150 -22.63 -16.79 72.03
CA ARG A 150 -22.65 -18.07 72.78
C ARG A 150 -22.48 -17.82 74.28
N ALA A 151 -21.54 -16.97 74.69
CA ALA A 151 -21.32 -16.63 76.09
C ALA A 151 -22.50 -15.86 76.71
N ALA A 152 -23.19 -15.01 75.95
CA ALA A 152 -24.40 -14.32 76.38
C ALA A 152 -25.58 -15.31 76.54
N ARG A 153 -25.75 -16.24 75.60
CA ARG A 153 -26.75 -17.32 75.69
C ARG A 153 -26.53 -18.21 76.92
N ALA A 154 -25.29 -18.58 77.20
CA ALA A 154 -24.94 -19.35 78.39
C ALA A 154 -25.30 -18.58 79.68
N ARG A 155 -24.93 -17.30 79.78
CA ARG A 155 -25.26 -16.44 80.93
C ARG A 155 -26.77 -16.21 81.12
N CYS A 156 -27.54 -16.14 80.03
CA CYS A 156 -29.01 -16.06 80.11
C CYS A 156 -29.65 -17.35 80.61
N ALA A 157 -29.05 -18.51 80.33
CA ALA A 157 -29.56 -19.80 80.82
C ALA A 157 -29.33 -19.98 82.33
N GLU A 158 -28.38 -19.24 82.92
CA GLU A 158 -28.01 -19.34 84.34
C GLU A 158 -28.73 -18.32 85.26
N SER A 159 -29.53 -17.39 84.72
CA SER A 159 -30.18 -16.34 85.51
C SER A 159 -31.62 -16.09 85.05
N GLU A 160 -32.60 -16.64 85.78
CA GLU A 160 -34.04 -16.43 85.50
C GLU A 160 -34.55 -15.02 85.87
N GLU A 161 -33.79 -14.18 86.58
CA GLU A 161 -34.25 -12.81 86.95
C GLU A 161 -33.54 -11.63 86.26
N ALA A 162 -32.39 -11.81 85.59
CA ALA A 162 -31.75 -10.72 84.80
C ALA A 162 -32.21 -10.65 83.32
N GLY A 163 -33.15 -11.50 82.90
CA GLY A 163 -33.44 -11.83 81.49
C GLY A 163 -33.90 -10.69 80.58
N ARG A 164 -34.43 -9.56 81.09
CA ARG A 164 -34.98 -8.49 80.23
C ARG A 164 -33.92 -7.57 79.59
N SER A 165 -32.77 -7.40 80.24
CA SER A 165 -31.66 -6.56 79.73
C SER A 165 -30.76 -7.31 78.75
N ALA A 166 -30.52 -8.60 79.00
CA ALA A 166 -29.70 -9.43 78.14
C ALA A 166 -30.42 -9.86 76.85
N ALA A 167 -31.75 -10.06 76.89
CA ALA A 167 -32.55 -10.34 75.70
C ALA A 167 -32.48 -9.23 74.64
N ALA A 168 -32.38 -7.95 75.05
CA ALA A 168 -32.23 -6.84 74.13
C ALA A 168 -30.86 -6.85 73.41
N LYS A 169 -29.78 -7.13 74.15
CA LYS A 169 -28.42 -7.25 73.57
C LYS A 169 -28.29 -8.47 72.64
N LEU A 170 -28.98 -9.56 72.99
CA LEU A 170 -29.01 -10.78 72.20
C LEU A 170 -29.77 -10.57 70.88
N LYS A 171 -30.87 -9.80 70.89
CA LYS A 171 -31.59 -9.40 69.67
C LYS A 171 -30.76 -8.49 68.77
N VAL A 172 -30.02 -7.53 69.34
CA VAL A 172 -29.12 -6.66 68.57
C VAL A 172 -27.99 -7.46 67.92
N ALA A 173 -27.38 -8.38 68.67
CA ALA A 173 -26.33 -9.25 68.15
C ALA A 173 -26.86 -10.24 67.10
N GLU A 174 -28.06 -10.80 67.26
CA GLU A 174 -28.69 -11.65 66.24
C GLU A 174 -29.02 -10.91 64.95
N LEU A 175 -29.49 -9.65 65.04
CA LEU A 175 -29.73 -8.82 63.86
C LEU A 175 -28.43 -8.50 63.11
N GLU A 176 -27.35 -8.16 63.83
CA GLU A 176 -26.01 -7.97 63.24
C GLU A 176 -25.47 -9.25 62.58
N LEU A 177 -25.65 -10.41 63.21
CA LEU A 177 -25.20 -11.70 62.68
C LEU A 177 -25.99 -12.11 61.42
N THR A 178 -27.29 -11.80 61.39
CA THR A 178 -28.16 -12.02 60.24
C THR A 178 -27.78 -11.09 59.07
N ARG A 179 -27.43 -9.84 59.38
CA ARG A 179 -26.93 -8.86 58.41
C ARG A 179 -25.61 -9.31 57.77
N LEU A 180 -24.64 -9.77 58.58
CA LEU A 180 -23.34 -10.25 58.09
C LEU A 180 -23.45 -11.57 57.31
N ARG A 181 -24.39 -12.45 57.65
CA ARG A 181 -24.66 -13.68 56.87
C ARG A 181 -25.29 -13.39 55.50
N ARG A 182 -26.10 -12.34 55.37
CA ARG A 182 -26.64 -11.90 54.06
C ARG A 182 -25.56 -11.35 53.14
N LEU A 183 -24.54 -10.69 53.69
CA LEU A 183 -23.37 -10.19 52.93
C LEU A 183 -22.44 -11.30 52.41
N ARG A 184 -22.57 -12.54 52.92
CA ARG A 184 -21.75 -13.69 52.53
C ARG A 184 -22.37 -14.54 51.40
N ARG A 185 -23.61 -14.28 50.99
CA ARG A 185 -24.26 -15.06 49.91
C ARG A 185 -23.81 -14.60 48.52
N PRO A 186 -23.64 -15.54 47.56
CA PRO A 186 -23.26 -15.21 46.20
C PRO A 186 -24.37 -14.42 45.46
N PRO A 187 -24.01 -13.54 44.51
CA PRO A 187 -24.91 -12.48 44.01
C PRO A 187 -26.17 -12.97 43.28
N HIS A 188 -26.14 -14.17 42.69
CA HIS A 188 -27.26 -14.70 41.91
C HIS A 188 -28.45 -15.17 42.77
N GLU A 189 -28.24 -15.43 44.06
CA GLU A 189 -29.32 -15.82 44.98
C GLU A 189 -30.04 -14.63 45.62
N LEU A 190 -29.45 -13.42 45.58
CA LEU A 190 -30.03 -12.22 46.17
C LEU A 190 -31.07 -11.56 45.24
N ALA A 191 -31.00 -11.83 43.94
CA ALA A 191 -31.95 -11.29 42.95
C ALA A 191 -33.36 -11.92 43.04
N SER A 192 -33.50 -13.13 43.58
CA SER A 192 -34.79 -13.83 43.67
C SER A 192 -35.60 -13.52 44.93
N LEU A 193 -34.96 -12.96 45.98
CA LEU A 193 -35.61 -12.64 47.25
C LEU A 193 -36.19 -11.21 47.32
N GLY A 194 -35.83 -10.32 46.40
CA GLY A 194 -36.24 -8.91 46.41
C GLY A 194 -37.73 -8.64 46.10
N ARG A 195 -38.56 -9.67 45.89
CA ARG A 195 -39.95 -9.51 45.42
C ARG A 195 -41.03 -9.70 46.50
N ARG A 196 -40.68 -9.91 47.78
CA ARG A 196 -41.69 -10.30 48.80
C ARG A 196 -41.67 -9.59 50.17
N GLU A 197 -40.80 -8.62 50.42
CA GLU A 197 -40.82 -7.87 51.69
C GLU A 197 -41.06 -6.38 51.43
N GLY A 198 -42.36 -6.02 51.38
CA GLY A 198 -42.82 -4.65 51.54
C GLY A 198 -42.97 -4.31 53.02
N GLU A 199 -42.69 -3.04 53.32
CA GLU A 199 -43.11 -2.32 54.54
C GLU A 199 -42.35 -2.63 55.83
N GLY A 200 -41.16 -2.01 55.98
CA GLY A 200 -40.52 -1.86 57.28
C GLY A 200 -39.00 -1.72 57.26
N GLY A 201 -38.46 -0.70 56.60
CA GLY A 201 -36.99 -0.52 56.56
C GLY A 201 -36.49 0.62 55.70
N GLY A 202 -36.97 1.85 55.95
CA GLY A 202 -36.68 3.03 55.12
C GLY A 202 -35.20 3.43 55.01
N SER A 203 -34.34 3.02 55.96
CA SER A 203 -32.92 3.38 55.96
C SER A 203 -32.02 2.32 55.30
N GLU A 204 -32.31 1.03 55.44
CA GLU A 204 -31.52 -0.03 54.78
C GLU A 204 -31.89 -0.19 53.30
N ALA A 205 -33.16 -0.08 52.93
CA ALA A 205 -33.58 -0.14 51.52
C ALA A 205 -32.98 0.98 50.66
N ALA A 206 -32.68 2.14 51.25
CA ALA A 206 -31.97 3.23 50.58
C ALA A 206 -30.48 2.89 50.33
N ARG A 207 -29.83 2.21 51.27
CA ARG A 207 -28.43 1.76 51.15
C ARG A 207 -28.27 0.62 50.13
N TRP A 208 -29.26 -0.28 50.04
CA TRP A 208 -29.28 -1.36 49.06
C TRP A 208 -29.66 -0.90 47.65
N ARG A 209 -30.56 0.09 47.49
CA ARG A 209 -30.78 0.74 46.19
C ARG A 209 -29.49 1.37 45.64
N GLY A 210 -28.67 1.97 46.49
CA GLY A 210 -27.34 2.46 46.09
C GLY A 210 -26.35 1.35 45.68
N SER A 211 -26.49 0.13 46.21
CA SER A 211 -25.63 -1.01 45.86
C SER A 211 -26.12 -1.75 44.61
N GLY A 212 -27.44 -1.83 44.38
CA GLY A 212 -28.02 -2.35 43.14
C GLY A 212 -27.69 -1.47 41.93
N LEU A 213 -27.72 -0.15 42.10
CA LEU A 213 -27.24 0.81 41.09
C LEU A 213 -25.76 0.61 40.74
N ARG A 214 -24.90 0.26 41.71
CA ARG A 214 -23.48 -0.08 41.44
C ARG A 214 -23.32 -1.37 40.65
N LEU A 215 -24.20 -2.36 40.83
CA LEU A 215 -24.13 -3.62 40.10
C LEU A 215 -24.57 -3.44 38.64
N GLU A 216 -25.66 -2.69 38.42
CA GLU A 216 -26.08 -2.29 37.08
C GLU A 216 -24.99 -1.48 36.37
N GLU A 217 -24.36 -0.53 37.08
CA GLU A 217 -23.23 0.25 36.57
C GLU A 217 -22.00 -0.62 36.23
N VAL A 218 -21.74 -1.69 37.00
CA VAL A 218 -20.68 -2.66 36.67
C VAL A 218 -21.07 -3.50 35.45
N THR A 219 -22.34 -3.90 35.30
CA THR A 219 -22.79 -4.64 34.11
C THR A 219 -22.79 -3.78 32.84
N THR A 220 -23.12 -2.50 32.93
CA THR A 220 -23.02 -1.58 31.78
C THR A 220 -21.56 -1.31 31.43
N LYS A 221 -20.70 -1.05 32.43
CA LYS A 221 -19.26 -0.88 32.17
C LYS A 221 -18.60 -2.13 31.60
N THR A 222 -18.99 -3.32 32.04
CA THR A 222 -18.44 -4.58 31.49
C THR A 222 -18.92 -4.82 30.06
N THR A 223 -20.17 -4.48 29.71
CA THR A 223 -20.64 -4.57 28.32
C THR A 223 -19.94 -3.53 27.42
N GLU A 224 -19.74 -2.29 27.90
CA GLU A 224 -18.96 -1.26 27.21
C GLU A 224 -17.49 -1.68 26.99
N LEU A 225 -16.85 -2.24 28.02
CA LEU A 225 -15.48 -2.77 27.92
C LEU A 225 -15.40 -3.95 26.94
N SER A 226 -16.41 -4.83 26.92
CA SER A 226 -16.46 -5.93 25.95
C SER A 226 -16.65 -5.43 24.52
N ALA A 227 -17.47 -4.39 24.31
CA ALA A 227 -17.72 -3.80 23.00
C ALA A 227 -16.49 -3.06 22.47
N THR A 228 -15.78 -2.33 23.35
CA THR A 228 -14.51 -1.69 22.98
C THR A 228 -13.44 -2.73 22.66
N ALA A 229 -13.28 -3.77 23.49
CA ALA A 229 -12.33 -4.85 23.20
C ALA A 229 -12.57 -5.52 21.83
N LYS A 230 -13.83 -5.76 21.45
CA LYS A 230 -14.18 -6.27 20.12
C LYS A 230 -13.74 -5.33 19.00
N ARG A 231 -14.02 -4.03 19.13
CA ARG A 231 -13.58 -3.02 18.15
C ARG A 231 -12.06 -3.03 17.95
N TRP A 232 -11.29 -3.15 19.03
CA TRP A 232 -9.83 -3.24 18.96
C TRP A 232 -9.36 -4.49 18.22
N VAL A 233 -9.98 -5.64 18.46
CA VAL A 233 -9.67 -6.89 17.74
C VAL A 233 -9.99 -6.76 16.25
N ASP A 234 -11.10 -6.15 15.90
CA ASP A 234 -11.49 -5.93 14.50
C ASP A 234 -10.53 -4.97 13.78
N GLU A 235 -10.13 -3.89 14.44
CA GLU A 235 -9.19 -2.88 13.92
C GLU A 235 -7.79 -3.48 13.70
N ILE A 236 -7.28 -4.23 14.68
CA ILE A 236 -5.99 -4.91 14.55
C ILE A 236 -6.05 -6.02 13.49
N GLY A 237 -7.16 -6.74 13.41
CA GLY A 237 -7.37 -7.70 12.32
C GLY A 237 -7.41 -7.04 10.94
N ALA A 238 -7.93 -5.80 10.83
CA ALA A 238 -7.88 -5.04 9.59
C ALA A 238 -6.45 -4.62 9.22
N LEU A 239 -5.65 -4.22 10.22
CA LEU A 239 -4.22 -3.90 10.01
C LEU A 239 -3.42 -5.12 9.55
N ASP A 240 -3.61 -6.28 10.19
CA ASP A 240 -2.93 -7.52 9.79
C ASP A 240 -3.32 -7.94 8.36
N ARG A 241 -4.60 -7.80 7.98
CA ARG A 241 -5.03 -8.02 6.59
C ARG A 241 -4.40 -7.03 5.61
N GLY A 242 -4.28 -5.76 6.00
CA GLY A 242 -3.59 -4.74 5.19
C GLY A 242 -2.12 -5.08 4.98
N LEU A 243 -1.42 -5.48 6.04
CA LEU A 243 -0.02 -5.95 5.95
C LEU A 243 0.11 -7.20 5.10
N SER A 244 -0.83 -8.15 5.21
CA SER A 244 -0.85 -9.34 4.38
C SER A 244 -1.07 -9.04 2.90
N ALA A 245 -1.86 -8.01 2.57
CA ALA A 245 -2.11 -7.60 1.20
C ALA A 245 -0.91 -6.84 0.61
N ALA A 246 -0.24 -6.00 1.41
CA ALA A 246 0.91 -5.22 0.98
C ALA A 246 2.20 -6.07 0.88
N PHE A 247 2.37 -7.05 1.75
CA PHE A 247 3.58 -7.87 1.86
C PHE A 247 3.25 -9.36 1.93
N PRO A 248 2.79 -9.97 0.82
CA PRO A 248 2.37 -11.37 0.79
C PRO A 248 3.50 -12.34 1.15
N GLU A 249 4.77 -11.96 0.92
CA GLU A 249 5.94 -12.81 1.23
C GLU A 249 6.10 -13.06 2.74
N THR A 250 5.49 -12.22 3.57
CA THR A 250 5.59 -12.29 5.04
C THR A 250 4.56 -13.24 5.67
N GLN A 251 3.64 -13.76 4.87
CA GLN A 251 2.52 -14.57 5.33
C GLN A 251 2.95 -15.85 6.04
N ASP A 252 3.96 -16.54 5.52
CA ASP A 252 4.41 -17.82 6.07
C ASP A 252 5.03 -17.64 7.46
N ALA A 253 5.86 -16.60 7.63
CA ALA A 253 6.47 -16.24 8.91
C ALA A 253 5.39 -15.87 9.95
N ALA A 254 4.39 -15.11 9.53
CA ALA A 254 3.26 -14.71 10.36
C ALA A 254 2.45 -15.92 10.87
N LEU A 255 2.08 -16.84 9.96
CA LEU A 255 1.33 -18.05 10.31
C LEU A 255 2.13 -18.99 11.23
N ALA A 256 3.44 -19.13 10.99
CA ALA A 256 4.33 -19.91 11.84
C ALA A 256 4.37 -19.34 13.28
N ALA A 257 4.52 -18.02 13.42
CA ALA A 257 4.54 -17.36 14.72
C ALA A 257 3.21 -17.48 15.47
N VAL A 258 2.07 -17.35 14.77
CA VAL A 258 0.74 -17.62 15.35
C VAL A 258 0.65 -19.06 15.84
N GLY A 259 1.15 -20.03 15.05
CA GLY A 259 1.20 -21.44 15.45
C GLY A 259 1.96 -21.65 16.77
N VAL A 260 3.13 -21.02 16.90
CA VAL A 260 3.95 -21.06 18.12
C VAL A 260 3.25 -20.39 19.30
N ALA A 261 2.64 -19.22 19.09
CA ALA A 261 1.90 -18.51 20.14
C ALA A 261 0.72 -19.34 20.66
N ARG A 262 -0.06 -19.94 19.77
CA ARG A 262 -1.18 -20.83 20.12
C ARG A 262 -0.73 -22.06 20.88
N GLU A 263 0.37 -22.67 20.48
CA GLU A 263 0.93 -23.84 21.17
C GLU A 263 1.48 -23.47 22.56
N THR A 264 2.09 -22.29 22.70
CA THR A 264 2.57 -21.78 23.99
C THR A 264 1.40 -21.52 24.95
N ARG A 265 0.32 -20.90 24.46
CA ARG A 265 -0.91 -20.69 25.23
C ARG A 265 -1.54 -22.03 25.66
N ARG A 266 -1.67 -22.97 24.72
CA ARG A 266 -2.17 -24.34 25.00
C ARG A 266 -1.44 -24.99 26.17
N ARG A 267 -0.11 -24.90 26.21
CA ARG A 267 0.70 -25.47 27.31
C ARG A 267 0.52 -24.74 28.64
N ALA A 268 0.27 -23.44 28.61
CA ALA A 268 0.14 -22.62 29.81
C ALA A 268 -1.26 -22.69 30.45
N THR A 269 -2.32 -22.65 29.65
CA THR A 269 -3.71 -22.56 30.13
C THR A 269 -4.52 -23.85 29.95
N GLY A 270 -4.03 -24.82 29.16
CA GLY A 270 -4.80 -26.02 28.78
C GLY A 270 -6.00 -25.71 27.87
N GLU A 271 -6.07 -24.49 27.35
CA GLU A 271 -7.18 -24.00 26.54
C GLU A 271 -7.16 -24.67 25.15
N GLY A 272 -8.32 -25.12 24.68
CA GLY A 272 -8.45 -25.80 23.38
C GLY A 272 -8.10 -24.90 22.20
N SER A 273 -7.87 -25.49 21.03
CA SER A 273 -7.64 -24.74 19.80
C SER A 273 -8.84 -23.84 19.49
N SER A 274 -8.67 -22.52 19.62
CA SER A 274 -9.65 -21.54 19.12
C SER A 274 -9.61 -21.50 17.60
N GLU A 275 -10.77 -21.60 16.96
CA GLU A 275 -10.93 -21.42 15.51
C GLU A 275 -10.75 -19.94 15.11
N TYR A 276 -11.14 -19.02 16.00
CA TYR A 276 -11.00 -17.59 15.78
C TYR A 276 -9.62 -17.07 16.18
N PHE A 277 -9.11 -16.11 15.41
CA PHE A 277 -7.92 -15.34 15.76
C PHE A 277 -8.19 -14.51 17.02
N THR A 278 -7.35 -14.73 18.02
CA THR A 278 -7.34 -13.91 19.23
C THR A 278 -6.45 -12.68 19.04
N MET A 279 -6.57 -11.69 19.93
CA MET A 279 -5.70 -10.51 19.96
C MET A 279 -4.22 -10.89 19.95
N GLU A 280 -3.83 -11.87 20.76
CA GLU A 280 -2.46 -12.38 20.83
C GLU A 280 -1.99 -13.01 19.52
N ASP A 281 -2.89 -13.66 18.78
CA ASP A 281 -2.56 -14.23 17.47
C ASP A 281 -2.25 -13.10 16.47
N TYR A 282 -3.05 -12.03 16.44
CA TYR A 282 -2.75 -10.88 15.58
C TYR A 282 -1.45 -10.17 15.98
N MET A 283 -1.19 -10.01 17.27
CA MET A 283 0.06 -9.42 17.76
C MET A 283 1.27 -10.29 17.37
N ALA A 284 1.17 -11.61 17.49
CA ALA A 284 2.22 -12.54 17.07
C ALA A 284 2.44 -12.51 15.54
N SER A 285 1.35 -12.47 14.76
CA SER A 285 1.38 -12.31 13.31
C SER A 285 2.12 -11.03 12.92
N MET A 286 1.66 -9.88 13.42
CA MET A 286 2.25 -8.58 13.09
C MET A 286 3.72 -8.48 13.51
N ALA A 287 4.08 -8.96 14.71
CA ALA A 287 5.46 -8.94 15.19
C ALA A 287 6.39 -9.78 14.28
N ALA A 288 5.93 -10.94 13.83
CA ALA A 288 6.70 -11.80 12.94
C ALA A 288 6.87 -11.23 11.53
N ARG A 289 6.00 -10.31 11.09
CA ARG A 289 6.14 -9.62 9.79
C ARG A 289 7.15 -8.48 9.83
N VAL A 290 7.41 -7.87 10.99
CA VAL A 290 8.32 -6.72 11.11
C VAL A 290 9.71 -7.07 10.59
N GLU A 291 10.28 -8.21 11.00
CA GLU A 291 11.64 -8.59 10.61
C GLU A 291 11.78 -8.76 9.07
N PRO A 292 10.95 -9.56 8.38
CA PRO A 292 10.95 -9.62 6.92
C PRO A 292 10.78 -8.27 6.23
N ILE A 293 9.86 -7.41 6.70
CA ILE A 293 9.64 -6.08 6.12
C ILE A 293 10.88 -5.20 6.29
N THR A 294 11.50 -5.23 7.46
CA THR A 294 12.73 -4.46 7.70
C THR A 294 13.89 -4.95 6.82
N LYS A 295 13.97 -6.27 6.57
CA LYS A 295 14.96 -6.84 5.66
C LYS A 295 14.73 -6.38 4.23
N LEU A 296 13.49 -6.42 3.74
CA LEU A 296 13.12 -5.90 2.41
C LEU A 296 13.46 -4.41 2.28
N GLY A 297 13.13 -3.61 3.29
CA GLY A 297 13.48 -2.19 3.30
C GLY A 297 14.99 -1.94 3.26
N TRP A 298 15.78 -2.78 3.94
CA TRP A 298 17.24 -2.69 3.90
C TRP A 298 17.82 -3.11 2.53
N GLU A 299 17.30 -4.20 1.94
CA GLU A 299 17.71 -4.65 0.61
C GLU A 299 17.38 -3.61 -0.48
N LEU A 300 16.20 -3.00 -0.41
CA LEU A 300 15.81 -1.89 -1.28
C LEU A 300 16.76 -0.70 -1.14
N ARG A 301 17.07 -0.30 0.11
CA ARG A 301 17.98 0.82 0.37
C ARG A 301 19.38 0.53 -0.16
N LYS A 302 19.88 -0.69 0.01
CA LYS A 302 21.17 -1.10 -0.53
C LYS A 302 21.20 -1.05 -2.06
N ALA A 303 20.15 -1.57 -2.73
CA ALA A 303 20.03 -1.48 -4.19
C ALA A 303 19.99 -0.01 -4.66
N ALA A 304 19.30 0.85 -3.92
CA ALA A 304 19.27 2.28 -4.21
C ALA A 304 20.62 2.98 -4.01
N GLU A 305 21.39 2.62 -2.99
CA GLU A 305 22.75 3.15 -2.78
C GLU A 305 23.68 2.84 -3.96
N GLU A 306 23.44 1.73 -4.69
CA GLU A 306 24.19 1.38 -5.90
C GLU A 306 23.64 2.08 -7.16
N LEU A 307 22.32 2.17 -7.30
CA LEU A 307 21.66 2.70 -8.51
C LEU A 307 21.64 4.24 -8.58
N VAL A 308 21.42 4.92 -7.46
CA VAL A 308 21.25 6.38 -7.45
C VAL A 308 22.49 7.13 -7.93
N PRO A 309 23.73 6.82 -7.48
CA PRO A 309 24.93 7.49 -7.99
C PRO A 309 25.17 7.23 -9.48
N MET A 310 24.68 6.10 -10.01
CA MET A 310 24.81 5.76 -11.43
C MET A 310 23.84 6.58 -12.28
N LEU A 311 22.60 6.72 -11.84
CA LEU A 311 21.55 7.42 -12.58
C LEU A 311 21.60 8.95 -12.38
N TRP A 312 21.96 9.40 -11.18
CA TRP A 312 22.09 10.80 -10.81
C TRP A 312 23.44 11.06 -10.12
N PRO A 313 24.54 11.19 -10.88
CA PRO A 313 25.87 11.38 -10.31
C PRO A 313 26.03 12.63 -9.43
N ALA A 314 25.16 13.63 -9.64
CA ALA A 314 25.16 14.89 -8.90
C ALA A 314 24.20 14.89 -7.69
N GLU A 315 23.30 13.91 -7.55
CA GLU A 315 22.34 13.85 -6.45
C GLU A 315 22.84 12.92 -5.35
N ALA A 316 22.62 13.31 -4.09
CA ALA A 316 22.92 12.46 -2.94
C ALA A 316 21.79 11.44 -2.74
N VAL A 317 22.15 10.23 -2.29
CA VAL A 317 21.18 9.19 -1.95
C VAL A 317 20.30 9.68 -0.78
N PRO A 318 18.96 9.75 -0.95
CA PRO A 318 18.07 10.15 0.13
C PRO A 318 18.15 9.21 1.32
N GLN A 319 18.14 9.76 2.54
CA GLN A 319 18.14 8.96 3.78
C GLN A 319 16.76 8.38 4.11
N ASP A 320 15.70 9.06 3.69
CA ASP A 320 14.32 8.68 3.96
C ASP A 320 13.75 7.80 2.85
N ILE A 321 13.05 6.72 3.23
CA ILE A 321 12.44 5.78 2.28
C ILE A 321 11.40 6.48 1.39
N SER A 322 10.61 7.43 1.92
CA SER A 322 9.63 8.17 1.12
C SER A 322 10.28 8.99 0.02
N ASN A 323 11.37 9.70 0.35
CA ASN A 323 12.14 10.46 -0.63
C ASN A 323 12.81 9.54 -1.64
N LEU A 324 13.30 8.37 -1.20
CA LEU A 324 13.84 7.36 -2.09
C LEU A 324 12.78 6.82 -3.07
N ILE A 325 11.55 6.58 -2.61
CA ILE A 325 10.45 6.15 -3.49
C ILE A 325 10.17 7.22 -4.54
N SER A 326 10.02 8.50 -4.14
CA SER A 326 9.79 9.60 -5.08
C SER A 326 10.92 9.77 -6.10
N LEU A 327 12.16 9.47 -5.71
CA LEU A 327 13.31 9.47 -6.61
C LEU A 327 13.24 8.30 -7.60
N MET A 328 12.87 7.12 -7.12
CA MET A 328 12.71 5.93 -7.97
C MET A 328 11.53 6.05 -8.94
N GLU A 329 10.49 6.80 -8.60
CA GLU A 329 9.39 7.12 -9.52
C GLU A 329 9.87 7.95 -10.73
N ARG A 330 10.89 8.78 -10.56
CA ARG A 330 11.55 9.56 -11.63
C ARG A 330 12.58 8.75 -12.42
N ALA A 331 12.89 7.52 -12.01
CA ALA A 331 13.91 6.70 -12.67
C ALA A 331 13.62 6.42 -14.15
N PRO A 332 12.38 6.11 -14.58
CA PRO A 332 12.07 5.85 -15.98
C PRO A 332 12.43 7.01 -16.91
N ASP A 333 12.06 8.23 -16.54
CA ASP A 333 12.40 9.45 -17.31
C ASP A 333 13.91 9.64 -17.35
N ARG A 334 14.57 9.42 -16.21
CA ARG A 334 16.02 9.51 -16.14
C ARG A 334 16.72 8.48 -17.04
N PHE A 335 16.17 7.29 -17.20
CA PHE A 335 16.70 6.31 -18.16
C PHE A 335 16.57 6.77 -19.61
N LEU A 336 15.50 7.51 -19.96
CA LEU A 336 15.35 8.13 -21.27
C LEU A 336 16.40 9.22 -21.49
N ASP A 337 16.61 10.09 -20.51
CA ASP A 337 17.69 11.09 -20.56
C ASP A 337 19.06 10.42 -20.77
N TRP A 338 19.31 9.31 -20.07
CA TRP A 338 20.56 8.55 -20.21
C TRP A 338 20.71 7.92 -21.59
N LYS A 339 19.61 7.44 -22.18
CA LYS A 339 19.61 6.92 -23.54
C LYS A 339 19.97 8.03 -24.55
N GLU A 340 19.39 9.21 -24.40
CA GLU A 340 19.72 10.37 -25.25
C GLU A 340 21.14 10.89 -25.00
N SER A 341 21.59 10.89 -23.75
CA SER A 341 22.99 11.17 -23.41
C SER A 341 23.92 10.20 -24.12
N ALA A 342 23.62 8.90 -24.08
CA ALA A 342 24.43 7.88 -24.74
C ALA A 342 24.42 8.01 -26.28
N THR A 343 23.29 8.40 -26.90
CA THR A 343 23.26 8.68 -28.34
C THR A 343 24.09 9.91 -28.69
N ARG A 344 24.02 10.97 -27.89
CA ARG A 344 24.84 12.18 -28.06
C ARG A 344 26.33 11.88 -27.89
N ALA A 345 26.72 11.14 -26.85
CA ALA A 345 28.10 10.72 -26.64
C ALA A 345 28.62 9.81 -27.78
N GLY A 346 27.79 8.90 -28.28
CA GLY A 346 28.13 8.08 -29.45
C GLY A 346 28.28 8.89 -30.73
N ALA A 347 27.42 9.89 -30.95
CA ALA A 347 27.51 10.79 -32.08
C ALA A 347 28.76 11.67 -32.04
N ASP A 348 29.09 12.23 -30.86
CA ASP A 348 30.29 13.01 -30.62
C ASP A 348 31.57 12.21 -30.90
N MET A 349 31.62 10.96 -30.41
CA MET A 349 32.73 10.06 -30.70
C MET A 349 32.84 9.74 -32.20
N ALA A 350 31.73 9.45 -32.87
CA ALA A 350 31.73 9.19 -34.31
C ALA A 350 32.20 10.42 -35.12
N LEU A 351 31.76 11.63 -34.74
CA LEU A 351 32.22 12.88 -35.35
C LEU A 351 33.70 13.12 -35.08
N SER A 352 34.16 12.89 -33.86
CA SER A 352 35.58 12.97 -33.50
C SER A 352 36.44 12.04 -34.36
N PHE A 353 35.97 10.80 -34.60
CA PHE A 353 36.61 9.91 -35.55
C PHE A 353 36.63 10.52 -36.95
N VAL A 354 35.52 10.99 -37.52
CA VAL A 354 35.50 11.58 -38.87
C VAL A 354 36.45 12.78 -38.99
N LEU A 355 36.40 13.70 -38.02
CA LEU A 355 37.23 14.91 -37.99
C LEU A 355 38.72 14.61 -37.85
N SER A 356 39.09 13.50 -37.19
CA SER A 356 40.50 13.07 -37.09
C SER A 356 41.11 12.62 -38.42
N TRP A 357 40.29 12.21 -39.39
CA TRP A 357 40.72 11.84 -40.74
C TRP A 357 40.52 12.96 -41.75
N TYR A 358 39.57 13.86 -41.50
CA TYR A 358 39.19 14.92 -42.41
C TYR A 358 39.06 16.26 -41.66
N ASN A 359 40.21 16.85 -41.36
CA ASN A 359 40.36 18.04 -40.51
C ASN A 359 39.66 19.30 -41.07
N GLU A 360 39.31 19.31 -42.37
CA GLU A 360 38.71 20.44 -43.09
C GLU A 360 37.20 20.27 -43.36
N VAL A 361 36.55 19.26 -42.78
CA VAL A 361 35.11 19.04 -43.01
C VAL A 361 34.29 20.06 -42.21
N ASP A 362 33.54 20.88 -42.94
CA ASP A 362 32.54 21.79 -42.38
C ASP A 362 31.33 21.00 -41.85
N LEU A 363 31.06 21.10 -40.55
CA LEU A 363 29.96 20.41 -39.88
C LEU A 363 28.59 20.83 -40.42
N GLY A 364 28.43 22.09 -40.85
CA GLY A 364 27.17 22.57 -41.44
C GLY A 364 26.84 21.89 -42.77
N GLN A 365 27.86 21.45 -43.52
CA GLN A 365 27.66 20.70 -44.77
C GLN A 365 27.24 19.24 -44.53
N LEU A 366 27.62 18.64 -43.39
CA LEU A 366 27.21 17.27 -43.04
C LEU A 366 25.71 17.22 -42.69
N GLU A 367 25.22 18.23 -41.98
CA GLU A 367 23.81 18.38 -41.64
C GLU A 367 22.95 18.51 -42.91
N TYR A 368 23.33 19.41 -43.81
CA TYR A 368 22.64 19.62 -45.09
C TYR A 368 22.59 18.35 -45.97
N ARG A 369 23.66 17.55 -45.98
CA ARG A 369 23.73 16.31 -46.77
C ARG A 369 22.89 15.16 -46.21
N ARG A 370 22.47 15.22 -44.94
CA ARG A 370 21.74 14.12 -44.27
C ARG A 370 20.23 14.17 -44.48
N ALA A 371 19.67 15.32 -44.85
CA ALA A 371 18.23 15.58 -45.01
C ALA A 371 17.50 14.79 -46.14
N GLY A 372 18.02 13.63 -46.58
CA GLY A 372 17.39 12.79 -47.61
C GLY A 372 18.05 11.43 -47.84
N VAL A 373 18.71 10.86 -46.81
CA VAL A 373 19.59 9.69 -46.95
C VAL A 373 19.08 8.42 -46.25
N GLU A 374 18.08 8.51 -45.36
CA GLU A 374 17.71 7.39 -44.46
C GLU A 374 17.34 6.08 -45.19
N ASP A 375 16.88 6.15 -46.45
CA ASP A 375 16.45 4.97 -47.24
C ASP A 375 17.43 4.51 -48.34
N LYS A 376 18.62 5.11 -48.49
CA LYS A 376 19.49 4.82 -49.65
C LYS A 376 20.65 3.85 -49.40
N LEU A 377 20.79 3.32 -48.18
CA LEU A 377 21.93 2.46 -47.84
C LEU A 377 21.58 0.96 -48.02
N PRO A 378 22.35 0.21 -48.85
CA PRO A 378 22.09 -1.20 -49.12
C PRO A 378 21.97 -2.03 -47.84
N ALA A 379 20.96 -2.92 -47.79
CA ALA A 379 20.70 -3.78 -46.64
C ALA A 379 21.89 -4.70 -46.30
N GLU A 380 22.67 -5.10 -47.30
CA GLU A 380 23.89 -5.92 -47.18
C GLU A 380 24.99 -5.31 -46.30
N HIS A 381 25.02 -3.98 -46.15
CA HIS A 381 25.99 -3.30 -45.31
C HIS A 381 25.49 -3.03 -43.87
N LYS A 382 24.23 -3.35 -43.54
CA LYS A 382 23.67 -3.10 -42.19
C LYS A 382 24.44 -3.86 -41.11
N ALA A 383 24.77 -5.14 -41.33
CA ALA A 383 25.48 -5.96 -40.35
C ALA A 383 26.92 -5.47 -40.10
N ALA A 384 27.66 -5.16 -41.17
CA ALA A 384 29.01 -4.62 -41.06
C ALA A 384 29.02 -3.23 -40.38
N ARG A 385 28.05 -2.36 -40.72
CA ARG A 385 27.87 -1.05 -40.08
C ARG A 385 27.56 -1.18 -38.60
N LEU A 386 26.64 -2.06 -38.22
CA LEU A 386 26.30 -2.32 -36.82
C LEU A 386 27.53 -2.81 -36.04
N ALA A 387 28.30 -3.75 -36.59
CA ALA A 387 29.52 -4.25 -35.96
C ALA A 387 30.56 -3.13 -35.72
N ARG A 388 30.71 -2.20 -36.68
CA ARG A 388 31.60 -1.04 -36.52
C ARG A 388 31.06 -0.02 -35.53
N ALA A 389 29.75 0.25 -35.54
CA ALA A 389 29.10 1.12 -34.56
C ALA A 389 29.28 0.58 -33.13
N SER A 390 29.15 -0.73 -32.93
CA SER A 390 29.43 -1.38 -31.65
C SER A 390 30.89 -1.19 -31.23
N ALA A 391 31.84 -1.34 -32.15
CA ALA A 391 33.26 -1.11 -31.85
C ALA A 391 33.56 0.37 -31.50
N ILE A 392 32.87 1.33 -32.13
CA ILE A 392 32.99 2.75 -31.79
C ILE A 392 32.40 3.02 -30.40
N ALA A 393 31.30 2.35 -30.05
CA ALA A 393 30.67 2.48 -28.74
C ALA A 393 31.53 1.98 -27.57
N ASP A 394 32.60 1.20 -27.83
CA ASP A 394 33.57 0.80 -26.80
C ASP A 394 34.54 1.93 -26.42
N PHE A 395 34.67 2.96 -27.26
CA PHE A 395 35.49 4.15 -26.96
C PHE A 395 34.70 5.26 -26.27
N VAL A 396 33.37 5.14 -26.19
CA VAL A 396 32.50 6.12 -25.53
C VAL A 396 32.52 5.88 -24.02
N ASP A 397 32.78 6.93 -23.23
CA ASP A 397 32.63 6.87 -21.79
C ASP A 397 31.15 6.85 -21.39
N LYS A 398 30.64 5.67 -21.06
CA LYS A 398 29.25 5.44 -20.66
C LYS A 398 28.94 5.89 -19.23
N GLY A 399 29.98 6.21 -18.44
CA GLY A 399 29.81 6.73 -17.08
C GLY A 399 29.56 8.23 -17.02
N LEU A 400 29.77 8.94 -18.14
CA LEU A 400 29.58 10.37 -18.22
C LEU A 400 28.19 10.70 -18.80
N PHE A 401 27.39 11.42 -18.02
CA PHE A 401 26.14 11.98 -18.51
C PHE A 401 26.44 13.24 -19.32
N VAL A 402 26.15 13.19 -20.62
CA VAL A 402 26.14 14.35 -21.52
C VAL A 402 24.75 14.96 -21.41
N ALA A 403 24.64 16.24 -21.03
CA ALA A 403 23.37 16.97 -21.06
C ALA A 403 23.07 17.49 -22.46
N ASP A 404 21.78 17.71 -22.77
CA ASP A 404 21.42 18.38 -24.03
C ASP A 404 21.93 19.82 -23.99
N PRO A 405 22.78 20.25 -24.96
CA PRO A 405 23.22 21.64 -25.03
C PRO A 405 22.09 22.62 -25.38
N ASN A 406 20.98 22.15 -25.95
CA ASN A 406 19.81 22.97 -26.25
C ASN A 406 18.54 22.27 -25.73
N PRO A 407 18.34 22.23 -24.40
CA PRO A 407 17.14 21.64 -23.85
C PRO A 407 15.93 22.40 -24.42
N GLN A 408 15.05 21.69 -25.13
CA GLN A 408 13.79 22.29 -25.55
C GLN A 408 13.07 22.73 -24.27
N SER A 409 12.92 24.04 -24.07
CA SER A 409 12.12 24.54 -22.96
C SER A 409 10.69 24.07 -23.18
N ASP A 410 10.11 23.39 -22.19
CA ASP A 410 8.71 22.92 -22.22
C ASP A 410 7.68 24.04 -22.50
N GLU A 411 8.10 25.31 -22.51
CA GLU A 411 7.32 26.52 -22.80
C GLU A 411 7.05 26.77 -24.30
N GLU A 412 7.81 26.18 -25.22
CA GLU A 412 7.69 26.48 -26.66
C GLU A 412 6.57 25.68 -27.37
N TYR A 413 5.98 24.69 -26.70
CA TYR A 413 4.93 23.84 -27.26
C TYR A 413 3.49 24.32 -26.99
N GLU A 414 3.29 25.45 -26.28
CA GLU A 414 1.94 25.98 -25.98
C GLU A 414 1.53 27.22 -26.80
N MET A 415 2.36 27.72 -27.74
CA MET A 415 2.09 28.98 -28.46
C MET A 415 1.79 28.88 -29.96
N GLU A 416 1.47 27.70 -30.49
CA GLU A 416 1.03 27.56 -31.89
C GLU A 416 -0.31 26.83 -31.97
N ASP A 417 -1.40 27.43 -31.48
CA ASP A 417 -2.78 26.98 -31.83
C ASP A 417 -3.88 28.04 -31.57
N GLU A 418 -3.53 29.33 -31.56
CA GLU A 418 -4.52 30.42 -31.61
C GLU A 418 -4.20 31.34 -32.79
N GLU A 419 -4.76 31.04 -33.97
CA GLU A 419 -5.36 32.02 -34.90
C GLU A 419 -5.74 31.33 -36.23
N ALA A 420 -7.03 30.98 -36.35
CA ALA A 420 -7.76 31.09 -37.61
C ALA A 420 -9.25 31.23 -37.28
N GLU A 421 -9.67 32.48 -37.07
CA GLU A 421 -11.07 32.89 -37.17
C GLU A 421 -11.62 32.48 -38.53
N ASP A 422 -12.79 31.83 -38.55
CA ASP A 422 -13.69 31.94 -39.70
C ASP A 422 -15.12 32.23 -39.20
N ALA A 423 -15.71 33.23 -39.83
CA ALA A 423 -16.75 34.12 -39.32
C ALA A 423 -18.17 33.50 -39.23
N PRO A 424 -19.08 34.07 -38.43
CA PRO A 424 -20.50 33.76 -38.53
C PRO A 424 -21.16 34.48 -39.72
N GLU A 425 -21.73 33.69 -40.64
CA GLU A 425 -22.66 34.16 -41.67
C GLU A 425 -23.98 34.60 -41.02
N ASP A 426 -24.29 35.91 -41.07
CA ASP A 426 -25.64 36.43 -40.87
C ASP A 426 -26.06 37.22 -42.12
N ASP A 427 -27.05 36.65 -42.81
CA ASP A 427 -27.77 37.20 -43.95
C ASP A 427 -28.85 38.18 -43.44
N PRO A 428 -29.08 39.33 -44.11
CA PRO A 428 -30.45 39.54 -44.55
C PRO A 428 -30.57 40.15 -45.96
N ALA A 429 -31.35 39.45 -46.77
CA ALA A 429 -31.93 39.92 -48.00
C ALA A 429 -32.84 41.16 -47.83
N ALA A 430 -32.67 42.16 -48.70
CA ALA A 430 -33.70 42.74 -49.59
C ALA A 430 -33.48 44.23 -49.88
N GLY A 431 -33.59 44.63 -51.16
CA GLY A 431 -34.04 46.00 -51.49
C GLY A 431 -33.33 46.74 -52.61
N SER A 432 -33.48 46.25 -53.85
CA SER A 432 -33.84 47.03 -55.06
C SER A 432 -33.53 48.54 -55.18
N ALA A 433 -32.85 48.86 -56.29
CA ALA A 433 -33.11 49.93 -57.26
C ALA A 433 -32.32 51.26 -57.25
N ASP A 434 -31.81 51.51 -58.47
CA ASP A 434 -31.70 52.76 -59.21
C ASP A 434 -30.67 53.84 -58.82
N ALA A 435 -29.80 54.08 -59.80
CA ALA A 435 -28.96 55.26 -59.98
C ALA A 435 -29.67 56.25 -60.95
N PRO A 436 -29.04 57.38 -61.33
CA PRO A 436 -28.69 58.59 -60.58
C PRO A 436 -29.41 59.81 -61.25
N PRO A 437 -29.06 61.13 -61.08
CA PRO A 437 -27.79 61.68 -61.59
C PRO A 437 -27.22 62.96 -60.91
N ALA A 438 -25.92 63.20 -61.20
CA ALA A 438 -25.25 64.47 -61.52
C ALA A 438 -25.16 65.64 -60.51
N GLY A 439 -23.91 66.07 -60.28
CA GLY A 439 -23.55 67.50 -60.34
C GLY A 439 -22.68 68.02 -59.19
N PRO A 440 -21.85 69.07 -59.41
CA PRO A 440 -20.43 69.05 -59.02
C PRO A 440 -20.04 69.94 -57.82
N SER A 441 -18.79 69.75 -57.37
CA SER A 441 -17.84 70.56 -56.56
C SER A 441 -18.11 72.10 -56.49
N PRO A 442 -17.55 72.89 -55.54
CA PRO A 442 -16.17 72.76 -54.99
C PRO A 442 -15.89 73.26 -53.54
N ALA A 443 -14.59 73.19 -53.19
CA ALA A 443 -13.83 73.84 -52.11
C ALA A 443 -13.72 73.10 -50.77
#